data_AF-A0A955YIH6-F1
#
_entry.id   AF-A0A955YIH6-F1
#
_cell.length_a   1.000
_cell.length_b   1.000
_cell.length_c   1.000
_cell.angle_alpha   90.00
_cell.angle_beta   90.00
_cell.angle_gamma   90.00
#
_symmetry.space_group_name_H-M   'P 1'
#
loop_
_entity.id
_entity.type
_entity.pdbx_description
1 polymer ?
#
loop_
_entity_poly.entity_id
_entity_poly.type
_entity_poly.pdbx_seq_one_letter_code
_entity_poly.pdbx_strand_id
1 'polypeptide(L)'
;SGLRVNDPAECGDISLVPQWLEVTLDQPTRAAGILADLLEMRRALAGRLLLRHRVAILARLPALQQAAQRVRRAQGDPDAVRDADLAFSRELLRAAGNVVALSVFNTVARVLVELPLVSAAMYAAPEENVASMAQVLGALAGGGEDAGAVIEGAIAAIDARTVARFEASLQARRGEAGPAAAQGLSVGVRA
;
A
#
# COMPACT_ATOMS: atom_id res chain seq x y z
N SER A 1 -37.07 -19.90 -3.74
CA SER A 1 -35.89 -19.67 -2.88
C SER A 1 -35.31 -18.33 -3.27
N GLY A 2 -35.24 -17.37 -2.33
CA GLY A 2 -34.71 -16.02 -2.60
C GLY A 2 -33.24 -15.91 -2.18
N LEU A 3 -32.43 -15.24 -2.99
CA LEU A 3 -31.05 -14.87 -2.64
C LEU A 3 -31.07 -13.70 -1.64
N ARG A 4 -30.36 -13.83 -0.52
CA ARG A 4 -30.13 -12.75 0.43
C ARG A 4 -28.75 -12.15 0.18
N VAL A 5 -28.69 -10.85 -0.07
CA VAL A 5 -27.44 -10.09 -0.15
C VAL A 5 -27.08 -9.62 1.25
N ASN A 6 -25.90 -9.98 1.76
CA ASN A 6 -25.42 -9.54 3.07
C ASN A 6 -24.69 -8.19 2.94
N ASP A 7 -24.70 -7.40 4.02
CA ASP A 7 -23.95 -6.14 4.09
C ASP A 7 -22.44 -6.44 4.26
N PRO A 8 -21.58 -6.01 3.31
CA PRO A 8 -20.13 -6.19 3.42
C PRO A 8 -19.50 -5.52 4.64
N ALA A 9 -20.13 -4.49 5.23
CA ALA A 9 -19.63 -3.86 6.44
C ALA A 9 -19.81 -4.74 7.69
N GLU A 10 -20.79 -5.66 7.67
CA GLU A 10 -21.10 -6.54 8.80
C GLU A 10 -20.46 -7.92 8.67
N CYS A 11 -20.30 -8.43 7.44
CA CYS A 11 -19.80 -9.80 7.20
C CYS A 11 -18.55 -9.86 6.31
N GLY A 12 -18.07 -8.73 5.81
CA GLY A 12 -16.87 -8.67 4.98
C GLY A 12 -15.60 -8.76 5.82
N ASP A 13 -14.59 -9.44 5.27
CA ASP A 13 -13.24 -9.42 5.82
C ASP A 13 -12.32 -8.51 4.99
N ILE A 14 -11.10 -8.31 5.47
CA ILE A 14 -10.11 -7.44 4.81
C ILE A 14 -9.80 -7.90 3.37
N SER A 15 -10.09 -9.16 3.02
CA SER A 15 -9.89 -9.67 1.66
C SER A 15 -10.87 -9.07 0.64
N LEU A 16 -11.86 -8.27 1.05
CA LEU A 16 -12.72 -7.52 0.13
C LEU A 16 -12.14 -6.19 -0.34
N VAL A 17 -11.03 -5.72 0.26
CA VAL A 17 -10.46 -4.41 -0.04
C VAL A 17 -10.08 -4.21 -1.52
N PRO A 18 -9.48 -5.17 -2.24
CA PRO A 18 -9.22 -5.00 -3.68
C PRO A 18 -10.51 -4.73 -4.47
N GLN A 19 -11.59 -5.45 -4.18
CA GLN A 19 -12.87 -5.28 -4.84
C GLN A 19 -13.49 -3.93 -4.49
N TRP A 20 -13.43 -3.49 -3.24
CA TRP A 20 -13.93 -2.18 -2.83
C TRP A 20 -13.18 -1.04 -3.53
N LEU A 21 -11.86 -1.15 -3.67
CA LEU A 21 -11.07 -0.18 -4.43
C LEU A 21 -11.45 -0.18 -5.91
N GLU A 22 -11.58 -1.37 -6.52
CA GLU A 22 -11.94 -1.51 -7.93
C GLU A 22 -13.30 -0.87 -8.26
N VAL A 23 -14.34 -1.11 -7.45
CA VAL A 23 -15.68 -0.56 -7.68
C VAL A 23 -15.81 0.91 -7.32
N THR A 24 -14.80 1.52 -6.71
CA THR A 24 -14.81 2.95 -6.30
C THR A 24 -13.81 3.81 -7.07
N LEU A 25 -13.14 3.28 -8.10
CA LEU A 25 -12.16 4.03 -8.90
C LEU A 25 -12.75 5.30 -9.57
N ASP A 26 -14.07 5.32 -9.81
CA ASP A 26 -14.81 6.47 -10.34
C ASP A 26 -15.11 7.55 -9.29
N GLN A 27 -14.88 7.25 -8.02
CA GLN A 27 -15.06 8.11 -6.85
C GLN A 27 -13.69 8.36 -6.17
N PRO A 28 -12.83 9.25 -6.72
CA PRO A 28 -11.43 9.41 -6.30
C PRO A 28 -11.23 9.51 -4.78
N THR A 29 -12.00 10.39 -4.12
CA THR A 29 -11.89 10.63 -2.68
C THR A 29 -12.32 9.41 -1.86
N ARG A 30 -13.32 8.64 -2.33
CA ARG A 30 -13.76 7.41 -1.63
C ARG A 30 -12.72 6.30 -1.77
N ALA A 31 -12.20 6.07 -2.98
CA ALA A 31 -11.15 5.08 -3.21
C ALA A 31 -9.88 5.43 -2.42
N ALA A 32 -9.50 6.71 -2.40
CA ALA A 32 -8.36 7.20 -1.62
C ALA A 32 -8.56 6.98 -0.11
N GLY A 33 -9.77 7.20 0.42
CA GLY A 33 -10.11 6.90 1.81
C GLY A 33 -9.94 5.41 2.15
N ILE A 34 -10.44 4.51 1.30
CA ILE A 34 -10.29 3.05 1.51
C ILE A 34 -8.80 2.65 1.51
N LEU A 35 -8.01 3.21 0.60
CA LEU A 35 -6.57 2.96 0.57
C LEU A 35 -5.87 3.50 1.82
N ALA A 36 -6.25 4.70 2.28
CA ALA A 36 -5.71 5.29 3.50
C ALA A 36 -5.98 4.42 4.73
N ASP A 37 -7.21 3.92 4.90
CA ASP A 37 -7.58 3.05 6.02
C ASP A 37 -6.79 1.73 6.00
N LEU A 38 -6.60 1.13 4.82
CA LEU A 38 -5.78 -0.08 4.66
C LEU A 38 -4.32 0.17 5.07
N LEU A 39 -3.74 1.28 4.60
CA LEU A 39 -2.35 1.63 4.89
C LEU A 39 -2.15 2.01 6.37
N GLU A 40 -3.12 2.70 6.97
CA GLU A 40 -3.13 2.97 8.41
C GLU A 40 -3.17 1.69 9.25
N MET A 41 -4.04 0.75 8.92
CA MET A 41 -4.09 -0.54 9.61
C MET A 41 -2.75 -1.28 9.52
N ARG A 42 -2.17 -1.32 8.31
CA ARG A 42 -0.85 -1.91 8.06
C ARG A 42 0.23 -1.25 8.92
N ARG A 43 0.25 0.08 8.96
CA ARG A 43 1.20 0.89 9.74
C ARG A 43 1.07 0.63 11.24
N ALA A 44 -0.15 0.71 11.79
CA ALA A 44 -0.41 0.48 13.21
C ALA A 44 0.03 -0.91 13.68
N LEU A 45 -0.19 -1.95 12.86
CA LEU A 45 0.30 -3.30 13.13
C LEU A 45 1.83 -3.36 13.01
N ALA A 46 2.40 -2.85 11.92
CA ALA A 46 3.84 -2.89 11.67
C ALA A 46 4.63 -2.20 12.79
N GLY A 47 4.28 -0.97 13.16
CA GLY A 47 4.96 -0.20 14.20
C GLY A 47 4.99 -0.94 15.55
N ARG A 48 3.86 -1.50 15.96
CA ARG A 48 3.77 -2.31 17.19
C ARG A 48 4.65 -3.57 17.13
N LEU A 49 4.64 -4.30 16.02
CA LEU A 49 5.41 -5.53 15.88
C LEU A 49 6.91 -5.28 15.81
N LEU A 50 7.30 -4.23 15.10
CA LEU A 50 8.69 -3.81 14.95
C LEU A 50 9.35 -3.53 16.30
N LEU A 51 8.66 -2.80 17.17
CA LEU A 51 9.14 -2.51 18.52
C LEU A 51 9.11 -3.74 19.43
N ARG A 52 7.98 -4.45 19.46
CA ARG A 52 7.80 -5.62 20.32
C ARG A 52 8.81 -6.73 20.04
N HIS A 53 9.14 -6.96 18.78
CA HIS A 53 10.01 -8.04 18.33
C HIS A 53 11.40 -7.55 17.91
N ARG A 54 11.79 -6.34 18.34
CA ARG A 54 13.05 -5.69 17.97
C ARG A 54 14.26 -6.62 18.06
N VAL A 55 14.44 -7.34 19.17
CA VAL A 55 15.60 -8.23 19.37
C VAL A 55 15.65 -9.34 18.33
N ALA A 56 14.51 -9.99 18.04
CA ALA A 56 14.42 -11.06 17.05
C ALA A 56 14.67 -10.53 15.62
N ILE A 57 14.16 -9.33 15.32
CA ILE A 57 14.37 -8.64 14.04
C ILE A 57 15.85 -8.29 13.86
N LEU A 58 16.50 -7.74 14.88
CA LEU A 58 17.92 -7.36 14.83
C LEU A 58 18.85 -8.58 14.71
N ALA A 59 18.47 -9.73 15.26
CA ALA A 59 19.19 -10.99 15.02
C ALA A 59 19.21 -11.41 13.53
N ARG A 60 18.31 -10.85 12.71
CA ARG A 60 18.22 -11.08 11.26
C ARG A 60 18.70 -9.88 10.44
N LEU A 61 19.34 -8.89 11.06
CA LEU A 61 19.76 -7.64 10.41
C LEU A 61 20.58 -7.86 9.12
N PRO A 62 21.54 -8.80 9.03
CA PRO A 62 22.26 -9.03 7.77
C PRO A 62 21.34 -9.44 6.61
N ALA A 63 20.34 -10.29 6.88
CA ALA A 63 19.37 -10.71 5.87
C ALA A 63 18.45 -9.53 5.46
N LEU A 64 18.04 -8.70 6.41
CA LEU A 64 17.24 -7.51 6.16
C LEU A 64 18.01 -6.46 5.35
N GLN A 65 19.30 -6.26 5.63
CA GLN A 65 20.18 -5.39 4.84
C GLN A 65 20.36 -5.90 3.41
N GLN A 66 20.51 -7.22 3.22
CA GLN A 66 20.56 -7.80 1.87
C GLN A 66 19.24 -7.64 1.12
N ALA A 67 18.10 -7.77 1.79
CA ALA A 67 16.78 -7.53 1.20
C ALA A 67 16.60 -6.04 0.83
N ALA A 68 16.98 -5.12 1.72
CA ALA A 68 16.98 -3.68 1.44
C ALA A 68 17.88 -3.32 0.24
N GLN A 69 19.03 -3.97 0.11
CA GLN A 69 19.91 -3.80 -1.04
C GLN A 69 19.26 -4.28 -2.35
N ARG A 70 18.45 -5.33 -2.32
CA ARG A 70 17.71 -5.82 -3.50
C ARG A 70 16.70 -4.77 -3.97
N VAL A 71 15.97 -4.13 -3.05
CA VAL A 71 15.06 -3.01 -3.39
C VAL A 71 15.81 -1.89 -4.10
N ARG A 72 16.96 -1.49 -3.55
CA ARG A 72 17.81 -0.46 -4.17
C ARG A 72 18.34 -0.86 -5.54
N ARG A 73 18.71 -2.12 -5.76
CA ARG A 73 19.20 -2.59 -7.07
C ARG A 73 18.10 -2.73 -8.12
N ALA A 74 16.85 -2.90 -7.69
CA ALA A 74 15.70 -3.00 -8.58
C ALA A 74 15.23 -1.63 -9.12
N GLN A 75 15.83 -0.53 -8.65
CA GLN A 75 15.52 0.82 -9.14
C GLN A 75 15.65 0.87 -10.67
N GLY A 76 14.62 1.41 -11.33
CA GLY A 76 14.50 1.44 -12.79
C GLY A 76 13.41 0.51 -13.34
N ASP A 77 12.95 -0.47 -12.57
CA ASP A 77 11.83 -1.33 -12.89
C ASP A 77 10.81 -1.31 -11.73
N PRO A 78 9.65 -0.63 -11.88
CA PRO A 78 8.64 -0.52 -10.83
C PRO A 78 8.12 -1.87 -10.31
N ASP A 79 7.98 -2.88 -11.18
CA ASP A 79 7.52 -4.20 -10.76
C ASP A 79 8.59 -4.93 -9.97
N ALA A 80 9.86 -4.83 -10.39
CA ALA A 80 10.98 -5.38 -9.62
C ALA A 80 11.15 -4.68 -8.26
N VAL A 81 10.95 -3.36 -8.18
CA VAL A 81 10.95 -2.62 -6.91
C VAL A 81 9.84 -3.12 -5.99
N ARG A 82 8.60 -3.23 -6.51
CA ARG A 82 7.48 -3.78 -5.75
C ARG A 82 7.80 -5.16 -5.20
N ASP A 83 8.25 -6.07 -6.05
CA ASP A 83 8.48 -7.46 -5.65
C ASP A 83 9.61 -7.58 -4.62
N ALA A 84 10.67 -6.78 -4.76
CA ALA A 84 11.76 -6.71 -3.79
C ALA A 84 11.30 -6.10 -2.46
N ASP A 85 10.48 -5.06 -2.47
CA ASP A 85 9.94 -4.40 -1.28
C ASP A 85 8.95 -5.31 -0.52
N LEU A 86 8.09 -6.01 -1.27
CA LEU A 86 7.22 -7.03 -0.70
C LEU A 86 8.01 -8.17 -0.06
N ALA A 87 9.11 -8.62 -0.69
CA ALA A 87 10.00 -9.62 -0.13
C ALA A 87 10.69 -9.12 1.15
N PHE A 88 11.17 -7.87 1.17
CA PHE A 88 11.74 -7.24 2.37
C PHE A 88 10.73 -7.20 3.53
N SER A 89 9.51 -6.73 3.27
CA SER A 89 8.44 -6.66 4.26
C SER A 89 8.06 -8.03 4.81
N ARG A 90 8.05 -9.09 3.97
CA ARG A 90 7.83 -10.47 4.43
C ARG A 90 8.95 -10.96 5.35
N GLU A 91 10.21 -10.69 5.02
CA GLU A 91 11.34 -11.09 5.87
C GLU A 91 11.28 -10.40 7.24
N LEU A 92 10.93 -9.11 7.27
CA LEU A 92 10.72 -8.34 8.48
C LEU A 92 9.62 -8.95 9.37
N LEU A 93 8.46 -9.24 8.79
CA LEU A 93 7.31 -9.82 9.49
C LEU A 93 7.56 -11.27 9.94
N ARG A 94 8.30 -12.06 9.15
CA ARG A 94 8.75 -13.41 9.54
C ARG A 94 9.68 -13.35 10.74
N ALA A 95 10.61 -12.40 10.77
CA ALA A 95 11.49 -12.20 11.91
C ALA A 95 10.72 -11.80 13.18
N ALA A 96 9.59 -11.11 13.04
CA ALA A 96 8.68 -10.83 14.15
C ALA A 96 7.87 -12.06 14.62
N GLY A 97 7.84 -13.16 13.86
CA GLY A 97 7.15 -14.40 14.24
C GLY A 97 5.63 -14.30 14.30
N ASN A 98 5.02 -13.27 13.70
CA ASN A 98 3.57 -13.04 13.78
C ASN A 98 2.86 -13.44 12.48
N VAL A 99 2.23 -14.62 12.50
CA VAL A 99 1.53 -15.19 11.34
C VAL A 99 0.28 -14.38 10.96
N VAL A 100 -0.45 -13.83 11.93
CA VAL A 100 -1.64 -13.00 11.66
C VAL A 100 -1.26 -11.72 10.92
N ALA A 101 -0.14 -11.10 11.32
CA ALA A 101 0.37 -9.92 10.64
C ALA A 101 0.78 -10.20 9.18
N LEU A 102 1.33 -11.39 8.91
CA LEU A 102 1.61 -11.83 7.55
C LEU A 102 0.32 -11.96 6.71
N SER A 103 -0.78 -12.45 7.29
CA SER A 103 -2.08 -12.52 6.59
C SER A 103 -2.63 -11.14 6.22
N VAL A 104 -2.54 -10.16 7.14
CA VAL A 104 -2.92 -8.77 6.84
C VAL A 104 -2.02 -8.20 5.74
N PHE A 105 -0.71 -8.41 5.84
CA PHE A 105 0.24 -7.97 4.82
C PHE A 105 -0.03 -8.59 3.44
N ASN A 106 -0.43 -9.87 3.38
CA ASN A 106 -0.77 -10.51 2.11
C ASN A 106 -1.95 -9.83 1.39
N THR A 107 -2.86 -9.22 2.14
CA THR A 107 -3.96 -8.44 1.55
C THR A 107 -3.44 -7.17 0.89
N VAL A 108 -2.51 -6.45 1.54
CA VAL A 108 -1.83 -5.29 0.95
C VAL A 108 -1.03 -5.69 -0.29
N ALA A 109 -0.27 -6.79 -0.20
CA ALA A 109 0.49 -7.31 -1.33
C ALA A 109 -0.42 -7.63 -2.54
N ARG A 110 -1.60 -8.19 -2.28
CA ARG A 110 -2.58 -8.48 -3.33
C ARG A 110 -3.15 -7.21 -3.95
N VAL A 111 -3.48 -6.18 -3.15
CA VAL A 111 -3.86 -4.85 -3.68
C VAL A 111 -2.81 -4.30 -4.65
N LEU A 112 -1.52 -4.41 -4.31
CA LEU A 112 -0.44 -3.91 -5.17
C LEU A 112 -0.24 -4.73 -6.46
N VAL A 113 -0.65 -6.00 -6.47
CA VAL A 113 -0.60 -6.86 -7.66
C VAL A 113 -1.83 -6.65 -8.54
N GLU A 114 -3.02 -6.60 -7.94
CA GLU A 114 -4.30 -6.55 -8.66
C GLU A 114 -4.67 -5.13 -9.12
N LEU A 115 -4.14 -4.09 -8.47
CA LEU A 115 -4.45 -2.70 -8.79
C LEU A 115 -3.18 -1.92 -9.19
N PRO A 116 -2.81 -1.94 -10.49
CA PRO A 116 -1.62 -1.25 -11.00
C PRO A 116 -1.55 0.24 -10.66
N LEU A 117 -2.71 0.90 -10.53
CA LEU A 117 -2.79 2.30 -10.12
C LEU A 117 -2.25 2.53 -8.71
N VAL A 118 -2.55 1.62 -7.76
CA VAL A 118 -2.04 1.72 -6.39
C VAL A 118 -0.54 1.42 -6.37
N SER A 119 -0.10 0.41 -7.11
CA SER A 119 1.33 0.09 -7.27
C SER A 119 2.11 1.28 -7.83
N ALA A 120 1.61 1.89 -8.91
CA ALA A 120 2.23 3.06 -9.52
C ALA A 120 2.33 4.23 -8.53
N ALA A 121 1.28 4.50 -7.75
CA ALA A 121 1.30 5.55 -6.74
C ALA A 121 2.32 5.29 -5.62
N MET A 122 2.40 4.04 -5.14
CA MET A 122 3.29 3.64 -4.05
C MET A 122 4.77 3.65 -4.46
N TYR A 123 5.08 3.27 -5.70
CA TYR A 123 6.45 3.15 -6.19
C TYR A 123 6.88 4.29 -7.12
N ALA A 124 6.09 5.38 -7.21
CA ALA A 124 6.41 6.57 -8.00
C ALA A 124 7.71 7.28 -7.57
N ALA A 125 8.15 7.10 -6.33
CA ALA A 125 9.37 7.72 -5.80
C ALA A 125 10.25 6.66 -5.09
N PRO A 126 10.96 5.80 -5.85
CA PRO A 126 11.67 4.66 -5.29
C PRO A 126 12.82 5.06 -4.35
N GLU A 127 13.45 6.22 -4.56
CA GLU A 127 14.49 6.73 -3.67
C GLU A 127 13.94 7.11 -2.29
N GLU A 128 12.75 7.72 -2.23
CA GLU A 128 12.07 8.05 -0.96
C GLU A 128 11.71 6.77 -0.19
N ASN A 129 11.25 5.73 -0.90
CA ASN A 129 10.90 4.45 -0.29
C ASN A 129 12.14 3.78 0.33
N VAL A 130 13.28 3.81 -0.38
CA VAL A 130 14.55 3.29 0.13
C VAL A 130 15.04 4.11 1.34
N ALA A 131 14.92 5.44 1.30
CA ALA A 131 15.30 6.30 2.42
C ALA A 131 14.43 6.03 3.67
N SER A 132 13.12 5.89 3.50
CA SER A 132 12.20 5.54 4.59
C SER A 132 12.52 4.17 5.19
N MET A 133 12.84 3.17 4.37
CA MET A 133 13.28 1.85 4.83
C MET A 133 14.57 1.95 5.66
N ALA A 134 15.55 2.73 5.21
CA ALA A 134 16.79 2.96 5.96
C ALA A 134 16.52 3.65 7.31
N GLN A 135 15.61 4.63 7.35
CA GLN A 135 15.19 5.29 8.59
C GLN A 135 14.55 4.32 9.58
N VAL A 136 13.65 3.44 9.12
CA VAL A 136 13.03 2.41 9.97
C VAL A 136 14.07 1.44 10.53
N LEU A 137 14.98 0.93 9.69
CA LEU A 137 16.05 0.04 10.14
C LEU A 137 17.01 0.74 11.11
N GLY A 138 17.34 2.00 10.86
CA GLY A 138 18.17 2.82 11.74
C GLY A 138 17.54 3.04 13.11
N ALA A 139 16.24 3.39 13.16
CA ALA A 139 15.49 3.54 14.40
C ALA A 139 15.42 2.23 15.19
N LEU A 140 15.20 1.10 14.51
CA LEU A 140 15.25 -0.23 15.11
C LEU A 140 16.64 -0.54 15.68
N ALA A 141 17.71 -0.29 14.95
CA ALA A 141 19.07 -0.55 15.42
C ALA A 141 19.43 0.34 16.63
N GLY A 142 19.06 1.63 16.59
CA GLY A 142 19.35 2.59 17.66
C GLY A 142 18.59 2.30 18.95
N GLY A 143 17.29 1.97 18.87
CA GLY A 143 16.50 1.59 20.05
C GLY A 143 16.30 2.69 21.10
N GLY A 144 16.43 3.97 20.71
CA GLY A 144 16.14 5.10 21.60
C GLY A 144 14.67 5.21 21.98
N GLU A 145 14.36 6.04 22.99
CA GLU A 145 12.99 6.26 23.49
C GLU A 145 12.01 6.67 22.37
N ASP A 146 12.48 7.46 21.40
CA ASP A 146 11.68 7.93 20.26
C ASP A 146 11.61 6.96 19.07
N ALA A 147 12.24 5.77 19.15
CA ALA A 147 12.31 4.87 18.00
C ALA A 147 10.92 4.52 17.42
N GLY A 148 9.92 4.39 18.30
CA GLY A 148 8.54 4.15 17.86
C GLY A 148 7.95 5.31 17.05
N ALA A 149 8.13 6.54 17.51
CA ALA A 149 7.65 7.73 16.82
C ALA A 149 8.36 7.92 15.46
N VAL A 150 9.67 7.63 15.40
CA VAL A 150 10.44 7.71 14.17
C VAL A 150 9.97 6.67 13.13
N ILE A 151 9.73 5.43 13.55
CA ILE A 151 9.21 4.36 12.67
C ILE A 151 7.81 4.74 12.17
N GLU A 152 6.93 5.14 13.08
CA GLU A 152 5.56 5.51 12.76
C GLU A 152 5.50 6.69 11.78
N GLY A 153 6.27 7.75 12.04
CA GLY A 153 6.33 8.94 11.18
C GLY A 153 6.90 8.64 9.79
N ALA A 154 7.93 7.78 9.70
CA ALA A 154 8.50 7.39 8.41
C ALA A 154 7.47 6.66 7.54
N ILE A 155 6.75 5.70 8.11
CA ILE A 155 5.71 4.93 7.39
C ILE A 155 4.53 5.84 7.04
N ALA A 156 4.06 6.67 7.98
CA ALA A 156 2.94 7.58 7.77
C ALA A 156 3.18 8.55 6.62
N ALA A 157 4.41 9.07 6.50
CA ALA A 157 4.77 10.01 5.44
C ALA A 157 4.70 9.35 4.05
N ILE A 158 5.12 8.08 3.94
CA ILE A 158 5.02 7.30 2.69
C ILE A 158 3.56 7.00 2.36
N ASP A 159 2.76 6.62 3.36
CA ASP A 159 1.34 6.33 3.19
C ASP A 159 0.59 7.57 2.65
N ALA A 160 0.80 8.73 3.29
CA ALA A 160 0.18 9.99 2.87
C ALA A 160 0.53 10.38 1.42
N ARG A 161 1.80 10.21 1.02
CA ARG A 161 2.22 10.47 -0.37
C ARG A 161 1.59 9.49 -1.35
N THR A 162 1.53 8.21 -0.98
CA THR A 162 0.91 7.17 -1.80
C THR A 162 -0.58 7.48 -2.04
N VAL A 163 -1.32 7.81 -0.98
CA VAL A 163 -2.75 8.17 -1.06
C VAL A 163 -2.96 9.41 -1.92
N ALA A 164 -2.17 10.48 -1.71
CA ALA A 164 -2.29 11.70 -2.50
C ALA A 164 -2.01 11.48 -3.99
N ARG A 165 -0.97 10.69 -4.33
CA ARG A 165 -0.65 10.34 -5.72
C ARG A 165 -1.75 9.49 -6.36
N PHE A 166 -2.30 8.54 -5.60
CA PHE A 166 -3.39 7.69 -6.06
C PHE A 166 -4.65 8.51 -6.35
N GLU A 167 -5.08 9.38 -5.43
CA GLU A 167 -6.24 10.25 -5.62
C GLU A 167 -6.07 11.17 -6.84
N ALA A 168 -4.92 11.83 -6.96
CA ALA A 168 -4.60 12.69 -8.10
C ALA A 168 -4.66 11.92 -9.42
N SER A 169 -4.18 10.67 -9.46
CA SER A 169 -4.21 9.83 -10.66
C SER A 169 -5.65 9.49 -11.08
N LEU A 170 -6.54 9.25 -10.12
CA LEU A 170 -7.96 9.01 -10.40
C LEU A 170 -8.67 10.28 -10.88
N GLN A 171 -8.37 11.43 -10.26
CA GLN A 171 -8.93 12.72 -10.67
C GLN A 171 -8.52 13.10 -12.10
N ALA A 172 -7.25 12.89 -12.47
CA ALA A 172 -6.75 13.15 -13.82
C ALA A 172 -7.50 12.32 -14.88
N ARG A 173 -7.66 11.01 -14.65
CA ARG A 173 -8.42 10.12 -15.54
C ARG A 173 -9.87 10.54 -15.73
N ARG A 174 -10.52 11.04 -14.67
CA ARG A 174 -11.88 11.57 -14.75
C ARG A 174 -11.95 12.84 -15.59
N GLY A 175 -10.95 13.70 -15.49
CA GLY A 175 -10.82 14.91 -16.32
C GLY A 175 -10.62 14.59 -17.80
N GLU A 176 -9.80 13.58 -18.10
CA GLU A 176 -9.56 13.08 -19.46
C GLU A 176 -10.79 12.40 -20.08
N ALA A 177 -11.67 11.81 -19.27
CA ALA A 177 -12.89 11.15 -19.71
C ALA A 177 -14.10 12.10 -19.94
N GLY A 178 -13.97 13.43 -19.72
CA GLY A 178 -15.02 14.42 -19.99
C GLY A 178 -14.87 15.13 -21.36
N PRO A 179 -15.82 16.00 -21.76
CA PRO A 179 -17.08 15.73 -22.47
C PRO A 179 -16.94 15.31 -23.96
N ALA A 180 -15.84 14.69 -24.39
CA ALA A 180 -15.70 14.25 -25.80
C ALA A 180 -16.62 13.05 -26.16
N ALA A 181 -17.07 12.26 -25.19
CA ALA A 181 -17.95 11.11 -25.42
C ALA A 181 -19.44 11.45 -25.58
N ALA A 182 -19.87 12.68 -25.25
CA ALA A 182 -21.28 13.09 -25.26
C ALA A 182 -21.76 13.72 -26.59
N GLN A 183 -20.86 13.94 -27.56
CA GLN A 183 -21.20 14.64 -28.82
C GLN A 183 -21.43 13.70 -30.03
N GLY A 184 -21.41 12.37 -29.84
CA GLY A 184 -21.52 11.38 -30.93
C GLY A 184 -22.94 10.86 -31.24
N LEU A 185 -23.96 11.25 -30.48
CA LEU A 185 -25.33 10.72 -30.63
C LEU A 185 -26.35 11.83 -30.88
N SER A 186 -26.14 12.64 -31.92
CA SER A 186 -27.23 13.39 -32.55
C SER A 186 -27.18 13.15 -34.07
N VAL A 187 -27.49 11.92 -34.49
CA VAL A 187 -27.87 11.67 -35.89
C VAL A 187 -29.35 11.98 -36.02
N GLY A 188 -29.64 13.00 -36.82
CA GLY A 188 -30.94 13.61 -36.94
C GLY A 188 -32.00 12.69 -37.52
N VAL A 189 -33.16 12.70 -36.87
CA VAL A 189 -34.44 12.36 -37.50
C VAL A 189 -34.77 13.52 -38.45
N ARG A 190 -34.63 13.29 -39.75
CA ARG A 190 -35.29 14.14 -40.77
C ARG A 190 -36.70 13.62 -40.98
N ALA A 191 -37.61 14.59 -41.10
CA ALA A 191 -39.04 14.47 -41.33
C ALA A 191 -39.41 13.68 -42.58
#